data_AF-A0A9D8E635-F1
#
_entry.id   AF-A0A9D8E635-F1
#
_cell.length_a   1.000
_cell.length_b   1.000
_cell.length_c   1.000
_cell.angle_alpha   90.00
_cell.angle_beta   90.00
_cell.angle_gamma   90.00
#
_symmetry.space_group_name_H-M   'P 1'
#
loop_
_entity.id
_entity.type
_entity.pdbx_description
1 polymer ?
#
loop_
_entity_poly.entity_id
_entity_poly.type
_entity_poly.pdbx_seq_one_letter_code
_entity_poly.pdbx_strand_id
1 'polypeptide(L)'
;MRIGIYRGDASSGPIDKLIDAARGAAASGFASFWIPQTMGMDAMTALAVVGREVPDLELGIAVVPTFPRHPIVMAQQALTTQSISGGRLTLGIGLSHRPIIEGSYGYPFERPLRHMREYLDALVPLLHDGAVNVSGETITARIGLDVRGASPVRVLIAALGPQMLELAGARADGTVTWMTGPVTLRDHVIPTIAEAAATADRPAPIVGAGFPLCITDDVDAARANAAETFAIYGTLPSYRAMLVREGAAGPGDVAIVGDEATARAALDALGALGVTDLVASVFGSAEERDRTYAFLGDLLAGSPAARGA
;
A
#
# COMPACT_ATOMS: atom_id res chain seq x y z
N MET A 1 -14.13 -7.70 -1.63
CA MET A 1 -12.73 -7.25 -1.54
C MET A 1 -12.08 -7.33 -2.91
N ARG A 2 -11.36 -6.30 -3.34
CA ARG A 2 -10.55 -6.28 -4.56
C ARG A 2 -9.21 -6.98 -4.29
N ILE A 3 -8.66 -7.66 -5.29
CA ILE A 3 -7.38 -8.37 -5.16
C ILE A 3 -6.33 -7.67 -6.03
N GLY A 4 -5.32 -7.12 -5.39
CA GLY A 4 -4.13 -6.57 -6.02
C GLY A 4 -2.89 -7.42 -5.71
N ILE A 5 -1.84 -7.19 -6.51
CA ILE A 5 -0.55 -7.85 -6.35
C ILE A 5 0.53 -6.82 -6.00
N TYR A 6 1.43 -7.19 -5.10
CA TYR A 6 2.59 -6.40 -4.68
C TYR A 6 3.87 -7.01 -5.27
N ARG A 7 4.62 -6.22 -6.03
CA ARG A 7 5.79 -6.66 -6.81
C ARG A 7 7.07 -5.94 -6.41
N GLY A 8 7.39 -6.01 -5.11
CA GLY A 8 8.67 -5.53 -4.58
C GLY A 8 9.89 -6.24 -5.20
N ASP A 9 9.74 -7.53 -5.52
CA ASP A 9 10.74 -8.34 -6.21
C ASP A 9 11.09 -7.77 -7.60
N ALA A 10 10.07 -7.47 -8.41
CA ALA A 10 10.23 -6.97 -9.77
C ALA A 10 10.79 -5.54 -9.80
N SER A 11 10.45 -4.74 -8.79
CA SER A 11 10.98 -3.37 -8.63
C SER A 11 12.50 -3.30 -8.37
N SER A 12 13.15 -4.44 -8.14
CA SER A 12 14.60 -4.55 -7.98
C SER A 12 15.36 -4.87 -9.29
N GLY A 13 14.65 -5.16 -10.38
CA GLY A 13 15.24 -5.46 -11.70
C GLY A 13 15.23 -4.27 -12.67
N PRO A 14 15.58 -4.48 -13.96
CA PRO A 14 15.37 -3.47 -14.99
C PRO A 14 13.88 -3.16 -15.19
N ILE A 15 13.57 -1.96 -15.69
CA ILE A 15 12.19 -1.49 -15.87
C ILE A 15 11.33 -2.45 -16.72
N ASP A 16 11.90 -3.10 -17.73
CA ASP A 16 11.19 -4.05 -18.59
C ASP A 16 10.63 -5.25 -17.81
N LYS A 17 11.37 -5.74 -16.79
CA LYS A 17 10.85 -6.81 -15.92
C LYS A 17 9.63 -6.36 -15.12
N LEU A 18 9.59 -5.09 -14.72
CA LEU A 18 8.44 -4.53 -14.01
C LEU A 18 7.24 -4.37 -14.95
N ILE A 19 7.47 -3.94 -16.19
CA ILE A 19 6.43 -3.85 -17.22
C ILE A 19 5.85 -5.24 -17.52
N ASP A 20 6.69 -6.26 -17.70
CA ASP A 20 6.24 -7.63 -17.94
C ASP A 20 5.49 -8.20 -16.74
N ALA A 21 5.94 -7.92 -15.52
CA ALA A 21 5.22 -8.25 -14.31
C ALA A 21 3.82 -7.60 -14.25
N ALA A 22 3.70 -6.33 -14.65
CA ALA A 22 2.43 -5.62 -14.71
C ALA A 22 1.51 -6.15 -15.82
N ARG A 23 2.06 -6.50 -17.00
CA ARG A 23 1.30 -7.16 -18.08
C ARG A 23 0.75 -8.51 -17.63
N GLY A 24 1.58 -9.31 -16.96
CA GLY A 24 1.15 -10.58 -16.36
C GLY A 24 0.03 -10.37 -15.34
N ALA A 25 0.15 -9.38 -14.46
CA ALA A 25 -0.89 -9.05 -13.49
C ALA A 25 -2.21 -8.63 -14.15
N ALA A 26 -2.16 -7.78 -15.18
CA ALA A 26 -3.34 -7.40 -15.95
C ALA A 26 -3.98 -8.61 -16.64
N ALA A 27 -3.18 -9.47 -17.27
CA ALA A 27 -3.66 -10.68 -17.95
C ALA A 27 -4.30 -11.69 -17.00
N SER A 28 -3.82 -11.78 -15.75
CA SER A 28 -4.43 -12.58 -14.69
C SER A 28 -5.69 -11.95 -14.06
N GLY A 29 -6.04 -10.72 -14.44
CA GLY A 29 -7.23 -10.03 -13.96
C GLY A 29 -7.09 -9.37 -12.59
N PHE A 30 -5.86 -9.11 -12.12
CA PHE A 30 -5.66 -8.38 -10.86
C PHE A 30 -6.27 -6.98 -10.96
N ALA A 31 -6.91 -6.52 -9.89
CA ALA A 31 -7.53 -5.20 -9.85
C ALA A 31 -6.50 -4.08 -9.73
N SER A 32 -5.34 -4.36 -9.14
CA SER A 32 -4.29 -3.36 -8.90
C SER A 32 -2.89 -3.97 -8.81
N PHE A 33 -1.88 -3.16 -9.12
CA PHE A 33 -0.47 -3.51 -9.10
C PHE A 33 0.31 -2.53 -8.24
N TRP A 34 0.97 -3.06 -7.22
CA TRP A 34 1.61 -2.28 -6.17
C TRP A 34 3.11 -2.48 -6.17
N ILE A 35 3.86 -1.39 -5.99
CA ILE A 35 5.30 -1.44 -5.73
C ILE A 35 5.67 -0.57 -4.53
N PRO A 36 6.78 -0.87 -3.83
CA PRO A 36 7.28 0.02 -2.81
C PRO A 36 8.18 1.12 -3.36
N GLN A 37 8.38 2.16 -2.56
CA GLN A 37 9.55 3.02 -2.69
C GLN A 37 10.64 2.53 -1.72
N THR A 38 11.63 1.81 -2.25
CA THR A 38 12.82 1.37 -1.51
C THR A 38 14.08 2.07 -2.03
N MET A 39 15.26 1.46 -1.86
CA MET A 39 16.55 1.94 -2.36
C MET A 39 16.81 1.60 -3.84
N GLY A 40 15.85 0.94 -4.50
CA GLY A 40 15.90 0.61 -5.93
C GLY A 40 15.32 1.71 -6.81
N MET A 41 14.53 1.32 -7.81
CA MET A 41 13.87 2.25 -8.72
C MET A 41 12.97 3.25 -7.97
N ASP A 42 12.89 4.49 -8.46
CA ASP A 42 11.89 5.45 -8.00
C ASP A 42 10.50 4.99 -8.44
N ALA A 43 9.63 4.70 -7.48
CA ALA A 43 8.34 4.07 -7.71
C ALA A 43 7.41 4.91 -8.57
N MET A 44 7.43 6.23 -8.37
CA MET A 44 6.60 7.16 -9.11
C MET A 44 6.99 7.21 -10.59
N THR A 45 8.30 7.28 -10.86
CA THR A 45 8.85 7.24 -12.22
C THR A 45 8.57 5.90 -12.89
N ALA A 46 8.76 4.79 -12.19
CA ALA A 46 8.51 3.45 -12.72
C ALA A 46 7.03 3.24 -13.07
N LEU A 47 6.11 3.64 -12.18
CA LEU A 47 4.67 3.50 -12.44
C LEU A 47 4.15 4.44 -13.53
N ALA A 48 4.79 5.59 -13.78
CA ALA A 48 4.46 6.41 -14.93
C ALA A 48 4.68 5.64 -16.25
N VAL A 49 5.80 4.91 -16.37
CA VAL A 49 6.09 4.06 -17.54
C VAL A 49 5.12 2.88 -17.60
N VAL A 50 4.93 2.16 -16.49
CA VAL A 50 3.98 1.03 -16.44
C VAL A 50 2.56 1.47 -16.81
N GLY A 51 2.10 2.60 -16.30
CA GLY A 51 0.76 3.12 -16.58
C GLY A 51 0.55 3.48 -18.03
N ARG A 52 1.60 3.90 -18.74
CA ARG A 52 1.53 4.12 -20.19
C ARG A 52 1.45 2.83 -20.98
N GLU A 53 2.19 1.80 -20.55
CA GLU A 53 2.34 0.52 -21.26
C GLU A 53 1.23 -0.51 -20.94
N VAL A 54 0.55 -0.34 -19.81
CA VAL A 54 -0.48 -1.27 -19.31
C VAL A 54 -1.72 -0.47 -18.88
N PRO A 55 -2.71 -0.23 -19.77
CA PRO A 55 -3.79 0.73 -19.56
C PRO A 55 -4.93 0.28 -18.63
N ASP A 56 -5.02 -1.02 -18.29
CA ASP A 56 -6.22 -1.59 -17.63
C ASP A 56 -6.05 -1.87 -16.14
N LEU A 57 -4.93 -1.44 -15.55
CA LEU A 57 -4.54 -1.83 -14.19
C LEU A 57 -4.44 -0.62 -13.26
N GLU A 58 -5.09 -0.66 -12.09
CA GLU A 58 -4.82 0.35 -11.06
C GLU A 58 -3.37 0.24 -10.57
N LEU A 59 -2.71 1.37 -10.37
CA LEU A 59 -1.31 1.42 -9.98
C LEU A 59 -1.17 2.01 -8.59
N GLY A 60 -0.63 1.21 -7.67
CA GLY A 60 -0.47 1.58 -6.28
C GLY A 60 0.99 1.74 -5.87
N ILE A 61 1.28 2.72 -5.02
CA ILE A 61 2.56 2.77 -4.31
C ILE A 61 2.32 2.50 -2.84
N ALA A 62 3.07 1.58 -2.22
CA ALA A 62 2.94 1.27 -0.80
C ALA A 62 4.33 1.15 -0.15
N VAL A 63 4.99 2.25 0.26
CA VAL A 63 4.57 3.67 0.24
C VAL A 63 5.75 4.58 -0.09
N VAL A 64 5.50 5.82 -0.53
CA VAL A 64 6.52 6.85 -0.70
C VAL A 64 6.81 7.57 0.63
N PRO A 65 8.08 7.66 1.09
CA PRO A 65 8.45 8.43 2.27
C PRO A 65 8.19 9.94 2.11
N THR A 66 7.54 10.55 3.09
CA THR A 66 7.17 11.98 3.06
C THR A 66 8.29 12.94 3.48
N PHE A 67 9.18 12.53 4.40
CA PHE A 67 10.32 13.37 4.82
C PHE A 67 11.24 13.81 3.68
N PRO A 68 11.69 12.92 2.77
CA PRO A 68 12.63 13.32 1.71
C PRO A 68 12.01 14.04 0.52
N ARG A 69 10.69 14.23 0.49
CA ARG A 69 10.00 14.81 -0.67
C ARG A 69 9.02 15.87 -0.22
N HIS A 70 9.28 17.13 -0.57
CA HIS A 70 8.34 18.23 -0.28
C HIS A 70 6.96 17.95 -0.91
N PRO A 71 5.83 18.29 -0.26
CA PRO A 71 4.50 17.97 -0.77
C PRO A 71 4.18 18.59 -2.13
N ILE A 72 4.75 19.76 -2.46
CA ILE A 72 4.65 20.35 -3.81
C ILE A 72 5.24 19.41 -4.88
N VAL A 73 6.45 18.89 -4.63
CA VAL A 73 7.12 17.99 -5.56
C VAL A 73 6.34 16.69 -5.68
N MET A 74 5.88 16.13 -4.55
CA MET A 74 5.04 14.94 -4.53
C MET A 74 3.77 15.13 -5.37
N ALA A 75 3.07 16.26 -5.21
CA ALA A 75 1.86 16.56 -5.95
C ALA A 75 2.12 16.66 -7.45
N GLN A 76 3.18 17.35 -7.87
CA GLN A 76 3.54 17.44 -9.29
C GLN A 76 3.83 16.06 -9.90
N GLN A 77 4.61 15.24 -9.20
CA GLN A 77 4.92 13.89 -9.68
C GLN A 77 3.66 13.02 -9.75
N ALA A 78 2.83 13.03 -8.70
CA ALA A 78 1.61 12.26 -8.64
C ALA A 78 0.59 12.66 -9.72
N LEU A 79 0.33 13.96 -9.89
CA LEU A 79 -0.57 14.47 -10.93
C LEU A 79 -0.05 14.17 -12.34
N THR A 80 1.26 14.24 -12.55
CA THR A 80 1.87 13.88 -13.85
C THR A 80 1.66 12.39 -14.14
N THR A 81 1.95 11.52 -13.17
CA THR A 81 1.71 10.07 -13.28
C THR A 81 0.22 9.76 -13.45
N GLN A 82 -0.66 10.53 -12.81
CA GLN A 82 -2.10 10.40 -12.93
C GLN A 82 -2.60 10.74 -14.33
N SER A 83 -2.08 11.81 -14.94
CA SER A 83 -2.35 12.17 -16.33
C SER A 83 -1.85 11.08 -17.30
N ILE A 84 -0.65 10.54 -17.07
CA ILE A 84 -0.07 9.48 -17.92
C ILE A 84 -0.86 8.16 -17.81
N SER A 85 -1.24 7.78 -16.59
CA SER A 85 -1.98 6.55 -16.33
C SER A 85 -3.48 6.68 -16.64
N GLY A 86 -4.00 7.86 -16.94
CA GLY A 86 -5.43 8.04 -17.19
C GLY A 86 -6.28 7.87 -15.92
N GLY A 87 -5.79 8.36 -14.78
CA GLY A 87 -6.57 8.41 -13.54
C GLY A 87 -6.41 7.21 -12.60
N ARG A 88 -5.43 6.33 -12.86
CA ARG A 88 -5.31 5.01 -12.20
C ARG A 88 -4.30 4.94 -11.06
N LEU A 89 -3.67 6.05 -10.68
CA LEU A 89 -2.74 6.09 -9.56
C LEU A 89 -3.47 6.12 -8.22
N THR A 90 -3.03 5.25 -7.31
CA THR A 90 -3.28 5.30 -5.87
C THR A 90 -1.95 5.55 -5.16
N LEU A 91 -1.78 6.75 -4.61
CA LEU A 91 -0.55 7.18 -3.94
C LEU A 91 -0.58 6.79 -2.47
N GLY A 92 0.15 5.75 -2.09
CA GLY A 92 0.43 5.49 -0.68
C GLY A 92 1.63 6.32 -0.19
N ILE A 93 1.44 7.02 0.92
CA ILE A 93 2.48 7.81 1.60
C ILE A 93 2.75 7.29 3.01
N GLY A 94 3.96 7.51 3.51
CA GLY A 94 4.29 7.16 4.88
C GLY A 94 5.49 7.90 5.42
N LEU A 95 5.71 7.80 6.72
CA LEU A 95 6.82 8.47 7.39
C LEU A 95 8.16 7.77 7.17
N SER A 96 8.16 6.54 6.65
CA SER A 96 9.29 5.60 6.74
C SER A 96 9.64 5.30 8.21
N HIS A 97 10.89 4.90 8.47
CA HIS A 97 11.38 4.52 9.78
C HIS A 97 12.56 5.39 10.18
N ARG A 98 12.64 5.72 11.47
CA ARG A 98 13.70 6.56 12.05
C ARG A 98 15.11 6.19 11.57
N PRO A 99 15.55 4.90 11.55
CA PRO A 99 16.89 4.55 11.09
C PRO A 99 17.16 4.94 9.63
N ILE A 100 16.14 4.91 8.77
CA ILE A 100 16.26 5.31 7.36
C ILE A 100 16.26 6.83 7.24
N ILE A 101 15.33 7.52 7.90
CA ILE A 101 15.20 8.97 7.80
C ILE A 101 16.42 9.69 8.39
N GLU A 102 16.84 9.31 9.60
CA GLU A 102 18.01 9.93 10.25
C GLU A 102 19.31 9.35 9.69
N GLY A 103 19.40 8.03 9.53
CA GLY A 103 20.66 7.37 9.19
C GLY A 103 21.03 7.46 7.70
N SER A 104 20.06 7.35 6.78
CA SER A 104 20.34 7.37 5.34
C SER A 104 20.11 8.75 4.72
N TYR A 105 19.02 9.44 5.10
CA TYR A 105 18.69 10.75 4.54
C TYR A 105 19.27 11.93 5.34
N GLY A 106 19.67 11.72 6.59
CA GLY A 106 20.19 12.78 7.46
C GLY A 106 19.15 13.79 7.93
N TYR A 107 17.85 13.48 7.80
CA TYR A 107 16.78 14.36 8.26
C TYR A 107 16.40 14.07 9.72
N PRO A 108 16.00 15.09 10.50
CA PRO A 108 15.47 14.87 11.83
C PRO A 108 14.12 14.14 11.77
N PHE A 109 13.98 13.03 12.50
CA PHE A 109 12.71 12.30 12.61
C PHE A 109 11.92 12.77 13.85
N GLU A 110 11.47 14.02 13.80
CA GLU A 110 10.79 14.68 14.92
C GLU A 110 9.29 14.85 14.64
N ARG A 111 8.49 14.75 15.70
CA ARG A 111 7.04 15.05 15.69
C ARG A 111 6.30 14.45 14.48
N PRO A 112 6.41 13.14 14.23
CA PRO A 112 5.89 12.48 13.01
C PRO A 112 4.40 12.75 12.73
N LEU A 113 3.58 12.88 13.79
CA LEU A 113 2.17 13.23 13.65
C LEU A 113 1.93 14.65 13.14
N ARG A 114 2.73 15.63 13.61
CA ARG A 114 2.69 16.99 13.10
C ARG A 114 3.16 17.03 11.65
N HIS A 115 4.29 16.37 11.36
CA HIS A 115 4.82 16.29 10.00
C HIS A 115 3.76 15.78 9.03
N MET A 116 3.15 14.62 9.30
CA MET A 116 2.12 14.08 8.40
C MET A 116 0.90 15.00 8.26
N ARG A 117 0.46 15.63 9.36
CA ARG A 117 -0.65 16.58 9.32
C ARG A 117 -0.36 17.77 8.40
N GLU A 118 0.76 18.47 8.64
CA GLU A 118 1.16 19.61 7.81
C GLU A 118 1.44 19.19 6.36
N TYR A 119 1.90 17.95 6.15
CA TYR A 119 2.13 17.39 4.83
C TYR A 119 0.82 17.21 4.07
N LEU A 120 -0.23 16.70 4.72
CA LEU A 120 -1.56 16.55 4.14
C LEU A 120 -2.26 17.89 3.92
N ASP A 121 -2.08 18.85 4.84
CA ASP A 121 -2.59 20.22 4.69
C ASP A 121 -2.07 20.88 3.40
N ALA A 122 -0.88 20.48 2.93
CA ALA A 122 -0.32 20.90 1.66
C ALA A 122 -0.71 19.96 0.50
N LEU A 123 -0.51 18.64 0.64
CA LEU A 123 -0.61 17.68 -0.44
C LEU A 123 -2.04 17.50 -0.94
N VAL A 124 -3.02 17.33 -0.04
CA VAL A 124 -4.40 16.99 -0.44
C VAL A 124 -5.03 18.11 -1.27
N PRO A 125 -5.01 19.40 -0.85
CA PRO A 125 -5.52 20.48 -1.70
C PRO A 125 -4.80 20.59 -3.05
N LEU A 126 -3.49 20.35 -3.09
CA LEU A 126 -2.74 20.34 -4.35
C LEU A 126 -3.21 19.25 -5.32
N LEU A 127 -3.56 18.07 -4.81
CA LEU A 127 -3.99 16.93 -5.63
C LEU A 127 -5.45 17.04 -6.10
N HIS A 128 -6.32 17.73 -5.34
CA HIS A 128 -7.75 17.80 -5.61
C HIS A 128 -8.20 19.16 -6.19
N ASP A 129 -7.68 20.25 -5.63
CA ASP A 129 -8.13 21.62 -5.92
C ASP A 129 -7.13 22.39 -6.80
N GLY A 130 -5.90 21.88 -6.93
CA GLY A 130 -4.85 22.45 -7.78
C GLY A 130 -4.15 23.68 -7.17
N ALA A 131 -4.45 24.07 -5.93
CA ALA A 131 -3.75 25.17 -5.28
C ALA A 131 -3.74 25.03 -3.76
N VAL A 132 -2.74 25.63 -3.12
CA VAL A 132 -2.63 25.66 -1.66
C VAL A 132 -1.92 26.92 -1.16
N ASN A 133 -2.30 27.36 0.03
CA ASN A 133 -1.62 28.42 0.78
C ASN A 133 -1.60 28.07 2.27
N VAL A 134 -0.60 27.29 2.67
CA VAL A 134 -0.40 26.84 4.05
C VAL A 134 1.00 27.19 4.55
N SER A 135 1.09 27.46 5.84
CA SER A 135 2.33 27.78 6.54
C SER A 135 2.30 27.09 7.91
N GLY A 136 2.76 25.85 7.93
CA GLY A 136 2.98 25.08 9.16
C GLY A 136 4.32 25.42 9.80
N GLU A 137 4.66 24.68 10.85
CA GLU A 137 5.94 24.85 11.56
C GLU A 137 7.11 24.22 10.78
N THR A 138 6.84 23.11 10.09
CA THR A 138 7.83 22.31 9.35
C THR A 138 7.62 22.35 7.83
N ILE A 139 6.40 22.65 7.38
CA ILE A 139 6.04 22.66 5.95
C ILE A 139 5.38 23.99 5.58
N THR A 140 5.84 24.59 4.49
CA THR A 140 5.19 25.76 3.87
C THR A 140 4.95 25.47 2.40
N ALA A 141 3.72 25.68 1.92
CA ALA A 141 3.39 25.54 0.51
C ALA A 141 2.44 26.67 0.09
N ARG A 142 2.87 27.46 -0.91
CA ARG A 142 2.10 28.58 -1.48
C ARG A 142 2.23 28.54 -2.99
N ILE A 143 1.40 27.75 -3.64
CA ILE A 143 1.52 27.50 -5.09
C ILE A 143 0.19 27.06 -5.68
N GLY A 144 -0.01 27.36 -6.96
CA GLY A 144 -0.99 26.71 -7.82
C GLY A 144 -0.28 25.74 -8.78
N LEU A 145 -0.81 24.54 -8.92
CA LEU A 145 -0.37 23.53 -9.86
C LEU A 145 -1.42 23.34 -10.95
N ASP A 146 -0.94 23.11 -12.16
CA ASP A 146 -1.78 23.03 -13.33
C ASP A 146 -1.24 21.95 -14.28
N VAL A 147 -1.46 20.70 -13.88
CA VAL A 147 -1.04 19.53 -14.65
C VAL A 147 -2.21 19.09 -15.53
N ARG A 148 -2.09 19.39 -16.83
CA ARG A 148 -3.15 19.13 -17.81
C ARG A 148 -3.45 17.64 -17.94
N GLY A 149 -4.74 17.31 -17.97
CA GLY A 149 -5.23 15.93 -18.13
C GLY A 149 -5.16 15.08 -16.87
N ALA A 150 -4.66 15.62 -15.74
CA ALA A 150 -4.69 14.91 -14.47
C ALA A 150 -6.08 15.01 -13.83
N SER A 151 -6.64 13.86 -13.43
CA SER A 151 -7.74 13.82 -12.46
C SER A 151 -7.19 13.89 -11.03
N PRO A 152 -8.04 14.06 -10.00
CA PRO A 152 -7.59 13.93 -8.62
C PRO A 152 -6.94 12.57 -8.33
N VAL A 153 -5.95 12.54 -7.42
CA VAL A 153 -5.18 11.34 -7.06
C VAL A 153 -5.64 10.83 -5.71
N ARG A 154 -5.93 9.53 -5.60
CA ARG A 154 -6.22 8.91 -4.31
C ARG A 154 -4.97 8.85 -3.44
N VAL A 155 -5.12 9.16 -2.15
CA VAL A 155 -4.05 9.12 -1.16
C VAL A 155 -4.38 8.11 -0.07
N LEU A 156 -3.50 7.13 0.13
CA LEU A 156 -3.53 6.23 1.28
C LEU A 156 -2.36 6.55 2.21
N ILE A 157 -2.57 6.43 3.52
CA ILE A 157 -1.49 6.58 4.52
C ILE A 157 -1.08 5.20 5.01
N ALA A 158 0.22 4.92 5.12
CA ALA A 158 0.72 3.78 5.89
C ALA A 158 0.55 4.04 7.39
N ALA A 159 -0.70 3.90 7.86
CA ALA A 159 -1.10 4.17 9.23
C ALA A 159 -1.32 2.87 10.01
N LEU A 160 -0.62 2.71 11.13
CA LEU A 160 -0.76 1.57 12.04
C LEU A 160 -1.20 2.01 13.46
N GLY A 161 -0.66 3.14 13.95
CA GLY A 161 -1.01 3.69 15.26
C GLY A 161 -2.35 4.45 15.25
N PRO A 162 -3.03 4.57 16.41
CA PRO A 162 -4.38 5.17 16.51
C PRO A 162 -4.43 6.59 15.94
N GLN A 163 -3.52 7.48 16.35
CA GLN A 163 -3.49 8.87 15.88
C GLN A 163 -3.23 8.99 14.36
N MET A 164 -2.48 8.05 13.78
CA MET A 164 -2.25 8.01 12.33
C MET A 164 -3.48 7.51 11.58
N LEU A 165 -4.19 6.53 12.13
CA LEU A 165 -5.44 6.02 11.56
C LEU A 165 -6.56 7.07 11.63
N GLU A 166 -6.66 7.78 12.75
CA GLU A 166 -7.55 8.93 12.89
C GLU A 166 -7.25 9.99 11.82
N LEU A 167 -5.97 10.32 11.62
CA LEU A 167 -5.57 11.27 10.58
C LEU A 167 -5.89 10.75 9.18
N ALA A 168 -5.64 9.47 8.90
CA ALA A 168 -5.95 8.84 7.62
C ALA A 168 -7.45 8.89 7.30
N GLY A 169 -8.31 8.50 8.25
CA GLY A 169 -9.76 8.54 8.06
C GLY A 169 -10.28 9.96 7.88
N ALA A 170 -9.75 10.92 8.62
CA ALA A 170 -10.23 12.31 8.60
C ALA A 170 -9.71 13.16 7.43
N ARG A 171 -8.66 12.73 6.71
CA ARG A 171 -7.96 13.59 5.72
C ARG A 171 -7.55 12.91 4.42
N ALA A 172 -7.50 11.58 4.37
CA ALA A 172 -7.07 10.82 3.19
C ALA A 172 -8.19 9.89 2.70
N ASP A 173 -7.94 9.12 1.64
CA ASP A 173 -8.90 8.16 1.09
C ASP A 173 -8.88 6.82 1.84
N GLY A 174 -7.87 6.59 2.69
CA GLY A 174 -7.78 5.39 3.50
C GLY A 174 -6.39 5.09 4.05
N THR A 175 -6.18 3.83 4.41
CA THR A 175 -4.90 3.30 4.89
C THR A 175 -4.40 2.15 4.02
N VAL A 176 -3.08 1.98 3.96
CA VAL A 176 -2.43 0.78 3.43
C VAL A 176 -1.53 0.18 4.51
N THR A 177 -1.88 -1.00 5.00
CA THR A 177 -1.14 -1.72 6.04
C THR A 177 -0.28 -2.81 5.43
N TRP A 178 0.74 -3.23 6.17
CA TRP A 178 1.58 -4.36 5.81
C TRP A 178 1.72 -5.27 7.04
N MET A 179 1.49 -6.58 6.85
CA MET A 179 1.62 -7.60 7.91
C MET A 179 0.84 -7.27 9.19
N THR A 180 -0.36 -6.74 9.02
CA THR A 180 -1.28 -6.44 10.12
C THR A 180 -2.38 -7.49 10.11
N GLY A 181 -2.33 -8.41 11.07
CA GLY A 181 -3.20 -9.59 11.07
C GLY A 181 -4.69 -9.28 11.31
N PRO A 182 -5.57 -10.28 11.10
CA PRO A 182 -7.01 -10.12 11.16
C PRO A 182 -7.54 -9.64 12.52
N VAL A 183 -6.92 -10.04 13.65
CA VAL A 183 -7.34 -9.56 14.98
C VAL A 183 -7.09 -8.05 15.09
N THR A 184 -5.91 -7.61 14.69
CA THR A 184 -5.53 -6.19 14.72
C THR A 184 -6.33 -5.37 13.73
N LEU A 185 -6.62 -5.91 12.54
CA LEU A 185 -7.49 -5.25 11.56
C LEU A 185 -8.89 -5.02 12.13
N ARG A 186 -9.50 -6.08 12.68
CA ARG A 186 -10.86 -6.05 13.23
C ARG A 186 -11.00 -5.14 14.45
N ASP A 187 -10.08 -5.27 15.40
CA ASP A 187 -10.26 -4.67 16.73
C ASP A 187 -9.64 -3.27 16.84
N HIS A 188 -8.79 -2.89 15.89
CA HIS A 188 -8.07 -1.61 15.93
C HIS A 188 -8.11 -0.83 14.61
N VAL A 189 -7.65 -1.40 13.48
CA VAL A 189 -7.46 -0.60 12.26
C VAL A 189 -8.78 -0.10 11.68
N ILE A 190 -9.68 -1.03 11.36
CA ILE A 190 -10.94 -0.77 10.67
C ILE A 190 -11.88 0.12 11.50
N PRO A 191 -12.16 -0.17 12.79
CA PRO A 191 -13.04 0.68 13.57
C PRO A 191 -12.48 2.11 13.75
N THR A 192 -11.19 2.25 14.05
CA THR A 192 -10.58 3.59 14.26
C THR A 192 -10.64 4.45 13.01
N ILE A 193 -10.29 3.91 11.84
CA ILE A 193 -10.30 4.71 10.60
C ILE A 193 -11.73 5.03 10.14
N ALA A 194 -12.66 4.09 10.32
CA ALA A 194 -14.06 4.29 9.96
C ALA A 194 -14.74 5.36 10.84
N GLU A 195 -14.50 5.34 12.16
CA GLU A 195 -15.01 6.36 13.09
C GLU A 195 -14.47 7.76 12.75
N ALA A 196 -13.17 7.85 12.43
CA ALA A 196 -12.55 9.12 12.06
C ALA A 196 -13.09 9.68 10.74
N ALA A 197 -13.31 8.81 9.74
CA ALA A 197 -13.93 9.21 8.47
C ALA A 197 -15.38 9.69 8.68
N ALA A 198 -16.17 8.95 9.45
CA ALA A 198 -17.55 9.33 9.77
C ALA A 198 -17.63 10.67 10.53
N THR A 199 -16.74 10.88 11.51
CA THR A 199 -16.66 12.14 12.26
C THR A 199 -16.28 13.33 11.38
N ALA A 200 -15.49 13.08 10.33
CA ALA A 200 -15.09 14.09 9.35
C ALA A 200 -16.07 14.24 8.17
N ASP A 201 -17.23 13.57 8.20
CA ASP A 201 -18.22 13.52 7.11
C ASP A 201 -17.61 13.09 5.76
N ARG A 202 -16.71 12.09 5.80
CA ARG A 202 -16.03 11.53 4.64
C ARG A 202 -16.62 10.16 4.27
N PRO A 203 -16.50 9.74 3.00
CA PRO A 203 -16.84 8.39 2.58
C PRO A 203 -16.11 7.32 3.40
N ALA A 204 -16.66 6.10 3.40
CA ALA A 204 -16.00 4.96 4.02
C ALA A 204 -14.56 4.80 3.47
N PRO A 205 -13.56 4.67 4.35
CA PRO A 205 -12.16 4.67 3.94
C PRO A 205 -11.78 3.36 3.25
N ILE A 206 -10.84 3.45 2.31
CA ILE A 206 -10.14 2.30 1.75
C ILE A 206 -9.28 1.66 2.85
N VAL A 207 -9.37 0.34 2.97
CA VAL A 207 -8.51 -0.46 3.85
C VAL A 207 -7.74 -1.42 2.95
N GLY A 208 -6.57 -0.95 2.50
CA GLY A 208 -5.59 -1.76 1.80
C GLY A 208 -4.80 -2.60 2.79
N ALA A 209 -4.88 -3.93 2.71
CA ALA A 209 -4.16 -4.82 3.61
C ALA A 209 -3.15 -5.67 2.83
N GLY A 210 -1.87 -5.43 3.09
CA GLY A 210 -0.77 -6.18 2.49
C GLY A 210 -0.33 -7.37 3.32
N PHE A 211 -0.21 -8.53 2.68
CA PHE A 211 0.18 -9.79 3.31
C PHE A 211 1.17 -10.57 2.45
N PRO A 212 2.19 -11.19 3.05
CA PRO A 212 2.85 -12.34 2.44
C PRO A 212 1.85 -13.46 2.26
N LEU A 213 1.82 -14.05 1.06
CA LEU A 213 0.93 -15.15 0.71
C LEU A 213 1.72 -16.26 0.02
N CYS A 214 1.61 -17.49 0.53
CA CYS A 214 2.23 -18.67 -0.04
C CYS A 214 1.28 -19.86 0.05
N ILE A 215 0.98 -20.46 -1.10
CA ILE A 215 0.27 -21.74 -1.18
C ILE A 215 1.29 -22.87 -1.13
N THR A 216 1.19 -23.71 -0.11
CA THR A 216 2.14 -24.82 0.14
C THR A 216 1.51 -25.90 1.00
N ASP A 217 2.05 -27.11 0.91
CA ASP A 217 1.72 -28.21 1.81
C ASP A 217 2.70 -28.25 3.02
N ASP A 218 3.85 -27.58 2.92
CA ASP A 218 4.84 -27.46 4.01
C ASP A 218 4.71 -26.11 4.72
N VAL A 219 3.66 -26.01 5.53
CA VAL A 219 3.30 -24.79 6.25
C VAL A 219 4.43 -24.32 7.19
N ASP A 220 5.09 -25.25 7.86
CA ASP A 220 6.14 -24.93 8.84
C ASP A 220 7.36 -24.34 8.15
N ALA A 221 7.82 -24.94 7.04
CA ALA A 221 8.95 -24.41 6.27
C ALA A 221 8.64 -23.03 5.67
N ALA A 222 7.44 -22.83 5.12
CA ALA A 222 7.05 -21.55 4.55
C ALA A 222 6.88 -20.45 5.63
N ARG A 223 6.38 -20.77 6.82
CA ARG A 223 6.35 -19.83 7.95
C ARG A 223 7.74 -19.46 8.44
N ALA A 224 8.66 -20.43 8.52
CA ALA A 224 10.06 -20.17 8.86
C ALA A 224 10.73 -19.26 7.84
N ASN A 225 10.51 -19.52 6.54
CA ASN A 225 10.98 -18.66 5.46
C ASN A 225 10.38 -17.24 5.56
N ALA A 226 9.08 -17.11 5.82
CA ALA A 226 8.46 -15.80 6.04
C ALA A 226 9.07 -15.07 7.23
N ALA A 227 9.34 -15.77 8.34
CA ALA A 227 9.96 -15.20 9.52
C ALA A 227 11.37 -14.65 9.23
N GLU A 228 12.16 -15.35 8.40
CA GLU A 228 13.48 -14.90 7.96
C GLU A 228 13.39 -13.73 6.96
N THR A 229 12.64 -13.91 5.87
CA THR A 229 12.51 -12.93 4.78
C THR A 229 11.97 -11.59 5.26
N PHE A 230 11.01 -11.61 6.20
CA PHE A 230 10.35 -10.42 6.71
C PHE A 230 10.81 -10.01 8.11
N ALA A 231 11.92 -10.58 8.61
CA ALA A 231 12.42 -10.39 9.97
C ALA A 231 12.53 -8.93 10.40
N ILE A 232 12.92 -8.03 9.46
CA ILE A 232 13.07 -6.60 9.73
C ILE A 232 11.79 -5.98 10.33
N TYR A 233 10.60 -6.40 9.89
CA TYR A 233 9.34 -5.87 10.38
C TYR A 233 9.07 -6.27 11.85
N GLY A 234 9.63 -7.36 12.33
CA GLY A 234 9.60 -7.73 13.76
C GLY A 234 10.42 -6.81 14.66
N THR A 235 11.37 -6.06 14.08
CA THR A 235 12.27 -5.14 14.82
C THR A 235 11.77 -3.70 14.86
N LEU A 236 10.91 -3.33 13.90
CA LEU A 236 10.43 -1.96 13.75
C LEU A 236 9.30 -1.68 14.75
N PRO A 237 9.39 -0.63 15.60
CA PRO A 237 8.43 -0.43 16.70
C PRO A 237 6.95 -0.40 16.29
N SER A 238 6.63 0.22 15.15
CA SER A 238 5.25 0.32 14.64
C SER A 238 4.66 -1.03 14.25
N TYR A 239 5.47 -1.89 13.61
CA TYR A 239 5.07 -3.23 13.19
C TYR A 239 5.04 -4.19 14.36
N ARG A 240 6.05 -4.14 15.24
CA ARG A 240 6.08 -4.91 16.48
C ARG A 240 4.83 -4.67 17.33
N ALA A 241 4.36 -3.42 17.42
CA ALA A 241 3.12 -3.11 18.14
C ALA A 241 1.89 -3.81 17.52
N MET A 242 1.83 -3.96 16.19
CA MET A 242 0.76 -4.71 15.53
C MET A 242 0.88 -6.22 15.77
N LEU A 243 2.10 -6.78 15.66
CA LEU A 243 2.34 -8.20 15.95
C LEU A 243 1.96 -8.57 17.38
N VAL A 244 2.29 -7.70 18.36
CA VAL A 244 1.89 -7.89 19.76
C VAL A 244 0.37 -7.89 19.94
N ARG A 245 -0.35 -7.01 19.23
CA ARG A 245 -1.82 -6.97 19.27
C ARG A 245 -2.45 -8.20 18.62
N GLU A 246 -1.79 -8.76 17.62
CA GLU A 246 -2.19 -10.01 16.99
C GLU A 246 -1.94 -11.24 17.87
N GLY A 247 -1.05 -11.12 18.87
CA GLY A 247 -0.52 -12.28 19.61
C GLY A 247 0.52 -13.07 18.81
N ALA A 248 1.09 -12.48 17.76
CA ALA A 248 2.12 -13.08 16.91
C ALA A 248 3.52 -12.91 17.52
N ALA A 249 4.34 -13.97 17.46
CA ALA A 249 5.74 -13.92 17.86
C ALA A 249 6.59 -13.22 16.78
N GLY A 250 6.17 -13.30 15.51
CA GLY A 250 6.87 -12.63 14.44
C GLY A 250 6.11 -12.55 13.12
N PRO A 251 6.76 -11.99 12.09
CA PRO A 251 6.20 -11.83 10.74
C PRO A 251 5.66 -13.13 10.11
N GLY A 252 6.27 -14.29 10.41
CA GLY A 252 5.82 -15.58 9.89
C GLY A 252 4.44 -16.01 10.39
N ASP A 253 4.01 -15.58 11.58
CA ASP A 253 2.72 -15.97 12.17
C ASP A 253 1.54 -15.24 11.53
N VAL A 254 1.79 -14.09 10.90
CA VAL A 254 0.77 -13.26 10.24
C VAL A 254 0.76 -13.44 8.72
N ALA A 255 1.69 -14.22 8.16
CA ALA A 255 1.68 -14.57 6.76
C ALA A 255 0.52 -15.53 6.44
N ILE A 256 -0.08 -15.39 5.26
CA ILE A 256 -1.11 -16.31 4.78
C ILE A 256 -0.38 -17.50 4.15
N VAL A 257 -0.29 -18.60 4.90
CA VAL A 257 0.43 -19.80 4.51
C VAL A 257 -0.47 -21.02 4.72
N GLY A 258 -0.60 -21.86 3.68
CA GLY A 258 -1.40 -23.07 3.71
C GLY A 258 -1.77 -23.55 2.32
N ASP A 259 -2.67 -24.51 2.24
CA ASP A 259 -3.29 -24.91 0.98
C ASP A 259 -4.29 -23.85 0.46
N GLU A 260 -4.87 -24.12 -0.71
CA GLU A 260 -5.84 -23.24 -1.37
C GLU A 260 -7.09 -23.01 -0.51
N ALA A 261 -7.53 -24.02 0.25
CA ALA A 261 -8.70 -23.91 1.11
C ALA A 261 -8.43 -22.97 2.30
N THR A 262 -7.26 -23.13 2.92
CA THR A 262 -6.79 -22.27 4.02
C THR A 262 -6.64 -20.82 3.57
N ALA A 263 -5.98 -20.61 2.42
CA ALA A 263 -5.81 -19.27 1.88
C ALA A 263 -7.15 -18.64 1.50
N ARG A 264 -8.06 -19.38 0.86
CA ARG A 264 -9.42 -18.90 0.54
C ARG A 264 -10.17 -18.47 1.79
N ALA A 265 -10.18 -19.30 2.83
CA ALA A 265 -10.84 -18.98 4.09
C ALA A 265 -10.25 -17.71 4.73
N ALA A 266 -8.93 -17.54 4.69
CA ALA A 266 -8.26 -16.33 5.18
C ALA A 266 -8.69 -15.08 4.38
N LEU A 267 -8.71 -15.15 3.04
CA LEU A 267 -9.13 -14.03 2.19
C LEU A 267 -10.61 -13.68 2.36
N ASP A 268 -11.48 -14.68 2.47
CA ASP A 268 -12.91 -14.48 2.73
C ASP A 268 -13.13 -13.82 4.10
N ALA A 269 -12.39 -14.26 5.13
CA ALA A 269 -12.42 -13.64 6.45
C ALA A 269 -11.98 -12.17 6.41
N LEU A 270 -10.88 -11.84 5.70
CA LEU A 270 -10.44 -10.45 5.52
C LEU A 270 -11.52 -9.59 4.85
N GLY A 271 -12.15 -10.11 3.80
CA GLY A 271 -13.25 -9.43 3.12
C GLY A 271 -14.45 -9.19 4.04
N ALA A 272 -14.81 -10.17 4.87
CA ALA A 272 -15.90 -10.05 5.84
C ALA A 272 -15.61 -9.04 6.97
N LEU A 273 -14.34 -8.83 7.32
CA LEU A 273 -13.92 -7.82 8.30
C LEU A 273 -14.06 -6.37 7.77
N GLY A 274 -14.14 -6.19 6.46
CA GLY A 274 -14.18 -4.86 5.83
C GLY A 274 -12.88 -4.44 5.15
N VAL A 275 -11.94 -5.36 4.93
CA VAL A 275 -10.78 -5.08 4.04
C VAL A 275 -11.31 -4.85 2.62
N THR A 276 -11.00 -3.69 2.06
CA THR A 276 -11.48 -3.31 0.73
C THR A 276 -10.57 -3.84 -0.36
N ASP A 277 -9.25 -3.82 -0.12
CA ASP A 277 -8.22 -4.16 -1.10
C ASP A 277 -7.15 -5.05 -0.46
N LEU A 278 -6.99 -6.27 -0.98
CA LEU A 278 -5.85 -7.12 -0.67
C LEU A 278 -4.65 -6.67 -1.51
N VAL A 279 -3.49 -6.52 -0.88
CA VAL A 279 -2.21 -6.23 -1.55
C VAL A 279 -1.29 -7.44 -1.36
N ALA A 280 -1.51 -8.49 -2.17
CA ALA A 280 -0.84 -9.79 -1.97
C ALA A 280 0.63 -9.75 -2.39
N SER A 281 1.54 -10.17 -1.50
CA SER A 281 2.95 -10.36 -1.82
C SER A 281 3.28 -11.84 -1.86
N VAL A 282 3.42 -12.38 -3.07
CA VAL A 282 3.70 -13.81 -3.28
C VAL A 282 5.16 -14.10 -2.95
N PHE A 283 5.41 -15.12 -2.13
CA PHE A 283 6.76 -15.55 -1.72
C PHE A 283 6.87 -17.09 -1.72
N GLY A 284 8.06 -17.61 -1.43
CA GLY A 284 8.33 -19.06 -1.45
C GLY A 284 9.21 -19.48 -2.63
N SER A 285 9.34 -20.80 -2.83
CA SER A 285 10.03 -21.43 -3.95
C SER A 285 9.36 -21.13 -5.30
N ALA A 286 9.99 -21.48 -6.42
CA ALA A 286 9.39 -21.24 -7.74
C ALA A 286 8.02 -21.96 -7.89
N GLU A 287 7.95 -23.21 -7.44
CA GLU A 287 6.73 -24.01 -7.48
C GLU A 287 5.62 -23.43 -6.59
N GLU A 288 5.94 -23.03 -5.36
CA GLU A 288 4.97 -22.39 -4.46
C GLU A 288 4.47 -21.06 -5.01
N ARG A 289 5.35 -20.25 -5.62
CA ARG A 289 4.93 -19.00 -6.25
C ARG A 289 4.00 -19.26 -7.45
N ASP A 290 4.32 -20.22 -8.30
CA ASP A 290 3.48 -20.57 -9.46
C ASP A 290 2.11 -21.09 -9.00
N ARG A 291 2.07 -21.98 -8.00
CA ARG A 291 0.83 -22.47 -7.36
C ARG A 291 0.03 -21.33 -6.75
N THR A 292 0.70 -20.38 -6.10
CA THR A 292 0.07 -19.20 -5.51
C THR A 292 -0.53 -18.27 -6.56
N TYR A 293 0.19 -18.00 -7.65
CA TYR A 293 -0.33 -17.19 -8.75
C TYR A 293 -1.51 -17.89 -9.45
N ALA A 294 -1.47 -19.21 -9.62
CA ALA A 294 -2.59 -19.98 -10.15
C ALA A 294 -3.84 -19.85 -9.26
N PHE A 295 -3.68 -20.05 -7.95
CA PHE A 295 -4.77 -19.87 -6.98
C PHE A 295 -5.40 -18.46 -7.04
N LEU A 296 -4.58 -17.41 -7.08
CA LEU A 296 -5.08 -16.03 -7.20
C LEU A 296 -5.76 -15.80 -8.56
N GLY A 297 -5.24 -16.37 -9.65
CA GLY A 297 -5.86 -16.32 -10.97
C GLY A 297 -7.25 -16.98 -11.00
N ASP A 298 -7.39 -18.16 -10.40
CA ASP A 298 -8.67 -18.87 -10.30
C ASP A 298 -9.72 -18.08 -9.49
N LEU A 299 -9.28 -17.44 -8.40
CA LEU A 299 -10.13 -16.53 -7.62
C LEU A 299 -10.65 -15.36 -8.45
N LEU A 300 -9.78 -14.76 -9.26
CA LEU A 300 -10.10 -13.62 -10.10
C LEU A 300 -11.05 -14.02 -11.24
N ALA A 301 -10.81 -15.14 -11.91
CA ALA A 301 -11.68 -15.69 -12.95
C ALA A 301 -13.06 -16.11 -12.41
N GLY A 302 -13.12 -16.58 -11.17
CA GLY A 302 -14.38 -16.94 -10.49
C GLY A 302 -15.20 -15.74 -9.98
N SER A 303 -14.65 -14.53 -9.96
CA SER A 303 -15.32 -13.34 -9.43
C SER A 303 -16.51 -12.91 -10.32
N PRO A 304 -17.62 -12.40 -9.76
CA PRO A 304 -18.74 -11.86 -10.55
C PRO A 304 -18.32 -10.80 -11.58
N ALA A 305 -17.24 -10.04 -11.29
CA ALA A 305 -16.68 -9.05 -12.20
C ALA A 305 -16.13 -9.65 -13.51
N ALA A 306 -15.68 -10.91 -13.50
CA ALA A 306 -15.20 -11.62 -14.69
C ALA A 306 -16.33 -12.24 -15.54
N ARG A 307 -17.54 -12.37 -14.97
CA ARG A 307 -18.71 -12.98 -15.63
C ARG A 307 -19.63 -11.95 -16.32
N GLY A 308 -19.26 -10.68 -16.32
CA GLY A 308 -20.03 -9.56 -16.87
C GLY A 308 -19.37 -8.81 -18.03
N ALA A 309 -18.35 -9.39 -18.67
CA ALA A 309 -17.74 -8.87 -19.90
C ALA A 309 -18.21 -9.67 -21.13
#